data_AF-A0A7G9FD65-F1
#
_entry.id   AF-A0A7G9FD65-F1
#
_cell.length_a   1.000
_cell.length_b   1.000
_cell.length_c   1.000
_cell.angle_alpha   90.00
_cell.angle_beta   90.00
_cell.angle_gamma   90.00
#
_symmetry.space_group_name_H-M   'P 1'
#
loop_
_entity.id
_entity.type
_entity.pdbx_description
1 polymer ?
#
loop_
_entity_poly.entity_id
_entity_poly.type
_entity_poly.pdbx_seq_one_letter_code
_entity_poly.pdbx_strand_id
1 'polypeptide(L)'
;MNIYAALALCFVPLIIIFFFVRRFAQTGIILCLYAVLLGLLAVAPISILQFYAADIPFLNSDHWITQLLRAVLFNGLIEEFIKIIFMLFLPSKRLSLGKFFLCACICGMSLGCFESAIYFLQHLQQANTIGAHLIYAQIFTRMFTSDAVHTLCAGLGALFIRSIKRMRIDIAAVLFAPLIHGLYDFFALYDDFKWFSAAAILFLAVQCRIGYTSQAEEKSAGEKIAEKTEIKRTTKNKIEGEKSQKSSKGAAGTGKIPKEKKAAGKSIKQEKKESLKKDTKRKSDTKQLKIRQIEHNAD
;
A
#
# COMPACT_ATOMS: atom_id res chain seq x y z
N MET A 1 -25.06 -29.38 2.41
CA MET A 1 -24.22 -28.36 3.07
C MET A 1 -24.95 -27.03 3.03
N ASN A 2 -24.85 -26.19 4.06
CA ASN A 2 -25.51 -24.88 4.07
C ASN A 2 -24.77 -23.93 3.10
N ILE A 3 -25.43 -23.51 2.02
CA ILE A 3 -24.85 -22.61 0.99
C ILE A 3 -24.33 -21.31 1.62
N TYR A 4 -25.04 -20.78 2.61
CA TYR A 4 -24.62 -19.58 3.33
C TYR A 4 -23.32 -19.80 4.11
N ALA A 5 -23.12 -20.98 4.68
CA ALA A 5 -21.87 -21.31 5.37
C ALA A 5 -20.71 -21.43 4.37
N ALA A 6 -20.93 -22.06 3.22
CA ALA A 6 -19.93 -22.15 2.17
C ALA A 6 -19.53 -20.78 1.61
N LEU A 7 -20.52 -19.92 1.37
CA LEU A 7 -20.30 -18.54 0.92
C LEU A 7 -19.54 -17.71 1.97
N ALA A 8 -19.86 -17.88 3.26
CA ALA A 8 -19.15 -17.22 4.34
C ALA A 8 -17.68 -17.67 4.44
N LEU A 9 -17.38 -18.93 4.11
CA LEU A 9 -16.01 -19.45 4.10
C LEU A 9 -15.13 -18.75 3.08
N CYS A 10 -15.67 -18.26 1.95
CA CYS A 10 -14.91 -17.47 0.96
C CYS A 10 -14.27 -16.22 1.59
N PHE A 11 -14.84 -15.68 2.67
CA PHE A 11 -14.38 -14.45 3.30
C PHE A 11 -13.52 -14.69 4.55
N VAL A 12 -13.33 -15.94 4.97
CA VAL A 12 -12.46 -16.27 6.11
C VAL A 12 -11.02 -15.81 5.89
N PRO A 13 -10.40 -16.01 4.71
CA PRO A 13 -9.05 -15.48 4.42
C PRO A 13 -8.95 -13.96 4.61
N LEU A 14 -9.96 -13.22 4.13
CA LEU A 14 -10.04 -11.77 4.30
C LEU A 14 -10.11 -11.36 5.77
N ILE A 15 -10.95 -12.03 6.56
CA ILE A 15 -11.10 -11.75 8.00
C ILE A 15 -9.76 -12.00 8.72
N ILE A 16 -9.11 -13.13 8.43
CA ILE A 16 -7.82 -13.50 9.04
C ILE A 16 -6.76 -12.44 8.73
N ILE A 17 -6.57 -12.09 7.44
CA ILE A 17 -5.52 -11.14 7.06
C ILE A 17 -5.83 -9.73 7.58
N PHE A 18 -7.10 -9.33 7.62
CA PHE A 18 -7.53 -8.04 8.16
C PHE A 18 -7.11 -7.88 9.62
N PHE A 19 -7.43 -8.87 10.46
CA PHE A 19 -7.07 -8.85 11.87
C PHE A 19 -5.57 -9.00 12.08
N PHE A 20 -4.89 -9.84 11.28
CA PHE A 20 -3.44 -9.98 11.32
C PHE A 20 -2.74 -8.63 11.04
N VAL A 21 -3.07 -7.97 9.94
CA VAL A 21 -2.47 -6.67 9.58
C VAL A 21 -2.80 -5.60 10.62
N ARG A 22 -4.04 -5.56 11.11
CA ARG A 22 -4.43 -4.63 12.18
C ARG A 22 -3.59 -4.84 13.44
N ARG A 23 -3.41 -6.09 13.88
CA ARG A 23 -2.76 -6.43 15.14
C ARG A 23 -1.23 -6.28 15.10
N PHE A 24 -0.60 -6.70 14.00
CA PHE A 24 0.85 -6.77 13.90
C PHE A 24 1.46 -5.55 13.21
N ALA A 25 0.80 -4.97 12.19
CA ALA A 25 1.28 -3.75 11.52
C ALA A 25 0.76 -2.46 12.17
N GLN A 26 -0.13 -2.57 13.17
CA GLN A 26 -0.76 -1.44 13.86
C GLN A 26 -1.38 -0.45 12.86
N THR A 27 -2.02 -0.98 11.83
CA THR A 27 -2.72 -0.21 10.81
C THR A 27 -4.10 0.17 11.34
N GLY A 28 -4.51 1.43 11.15
CA GLY A 28 -5.80 1.92 11.63
C GLY A 28 -6.97 1.21 10.94
N ILE A 29 -8.04 0.92 11.69
CA ILE A 29 -9.20 0.17 11.20
C ILE A 29 -9.84 0.81 9.95
N ILE A 30 -9.95 2.14 9.92
CA ILE A 30 -10.54 2.89 8.81
C ILE A 30 -9.76 2.64 7.53
N LEU A 31 -8.43 2.58 7.61
CA LEU A 31 -7.57 2.35 6.46
C LEU A 31 -7.67 0.90 5.96
N CYS A 32 -7.78 -0.07 6.88
CA CYS A 32 -8.02 -1.46 6.50
C CYS A 32 -9.40 -1.62 5.82
N LEU A 33 -10.46 -1.01 6.38
CA LEU A 33 -11.80 -1.02 5.78
C LEU A 33 -11.82 -0.32 4.41
N TYR A 34 -11.09 0.78 4.27
CA TYR A 34 -10.93 1.46 3.00
C TYR A 34 -10.22 0.60 1.95
N ALA A 35 -9.20 -0.18 2.35
CA ALA A 35 -8.56 -1.13 1.45
C ALA A 35 -9.49 -2.26 1.01
N VAL A 36 -10.32 -2.80 1.91
CA VAL A 36 -11.39 -3.76 1.57
C VAL A 36 -12.36 -3.15 0.57
N LEU A 37 -12.82 -1.93 0.82
CA LEU A 37 -13.75 -1.23 -0.07
C LEU A 37 -13.18 -1.03 -1.48
N LEU A 38 -11.90 -0.66 -1.59
CA LEU A 38 -11.24 -0.53 -2.90
C LEU A 38 -11.15 -1.86 -3.64
N GLY A 39 -10.86 -2.96 -2.93
CA GLY A 39 -10.84 -4.31 -3.52
C GLY A 39 -12.21 -4.72 -4.04
N LEU A 40 -13.26 -4.53 -3.23
CA LEU A 40 -14.65 -4.76 -3.64
C LEU A 40 -15.04 -3.89 -4.84
N LEU A 41 -14.72 -2.60 -4.81
CA LEU A 41 -15.11 -1.67 -5.85
C LEU A 41 -14.43 -1.98 -7.20
N ALA A 42 -13.25 -2.60 -7.18
CA ALA A 42 -12.56 -3.04 -8.38
C ALA A 42 -13.24 -4.24 -9.08
N VAL A 43 -13.98 -5.08 -8.34
CA VAL A 43 -14.67 -6.27 -8.90
C VAL A 43 -15.62 -5.87 -10.04
N ALA A 44 -16.47 -4.86 -9.83
CA ALA A 44 -17.48 -4.46 -10.81
C ALA A 44 -16.90 -4.04 -12.19
N PRO A 45 -15.96 -3.08 -12.29
CA PRO A 45 -15.37 -2.71 -13.57
C PRO A 45 -14.56 -3.84 -14.20
N ILE A 46 -13.91 -4.69 -13.39
CA ILE A 46 -13.21 -5.89 -13.90
C ILE A 46 -14.22 -6.82 -14.59
N SER A 47 -15.30 -7.19 -13.90
CA SER A 47 -16.31 -8.10 -14.46
C SER A 47 -16.98 -7.52 -15.70
N ILE A 48 -17.25 -6.21 -15.74
CA ILE A 48 -17.82 -5.55 -16.92
C ILE A 48 -16.86 -5.63 -18.12
N LEU A 49 -15.57 -5.32 -17.94
CA LEU A 49 -14.59 -5.41 -19.03
C LEU A 49 -14.38 -6.86 -19.49
N GLN A 50 -14.32 -7.80 -18.56
CA GLN A 50 -14.20 -9.23 -18.88
C GLN A 50 -15.43 -9.76 -19.61
N PHE A 51 -16.63 -9.26 -19.31
CA PHE A 51 -17.86 -9.58 -20.04
C PHE A 51 -17.76 -9.15 -21.51
N TYR A 52 -17.36 -7.89 -21.78
CA TYR A 52 -17.17 -7.44 -23.17
C TYR A 52 -16.04 -8.18 -23.89
N ALA A 53 -14.97 -8.56 -23.18
CA ALA A 53 -13.90 -9.36 -23.73
C ALA A 53 -14.34 -10.79 -24.11
N ALA A 54 -15.32 -11.34 -23.38
CA ALA A 54 -15.87 -12.67 -23.66
C ALA A 54 -16.67 -12.72 -24.97
N ASP A 55 -17.10 -11.59 -25.53
CA ASP A 55 -17.83 -11.56 -26.81
C ASP A 55 -16.91 -11.48 -28.04
N ILE A 56 -15.58 -11.46 -27.86
CA ILE A 56 -14.61 -11.37 -28.96
C ILE A 56 -14.48 -12.75 -29.66
N PRO A 57 -14.89 -12.90 -30.93
CA PRO A 57 -14.99 -14.22 -31.58
C PRO A 57 -13.68 -15.00 -31.67
N PHE A 58 -12.54 -14.31 -31.82
CA PHE A 58 -11.22 -14.93 -31.90
C PHE A 58 -10.76 -15.60 -30.59
N LEU A 59 -11.38 -15.24 -29.45
CA LEU A 59 -11.02 -15.75 -28.12
C LEU A 59 -11.98 -16.82 -27.60
N ASN A 60 -13.05 -17.11 -28.35
CA ASN A 60 -14.13 -18.02 -27.95
C ASN A 60 -13.99 -19.44 -28.52
N SER A 61 -12.80 -19.82 -29.00
CA SER A 61 -12.55 -21.21 -29.38
C SER A 61 -12.07 -22.03 -28.19
N ASP A 62 -12.45 -23.31 -28.16
CA ASP A 62 -12.05 -24.28 -27.12
C ASP A 62 -10.58 -24.74 -27.23
N HIS A 63 -9.81 -24.13 -28.14
CA HIS A 63 -8.41 -24.48 -28.32
C HIS A 63 -7.58 -24.00 -27.12
N TRP A 64 -6.65 -24.83 -26.64
CA TRP A 64 -5.86 -24.50 -25.44
C TRP A 64 -5.07 -23.18 -25.60
N ILE A 65 -4.62 -22.84 -26.82
CA ILE A 65 -3.91 -21.57 -27.12
C ILE A 65 -4.81 -20.36 -26.89
N THR A 66 -6.06 -20.39 -27.35
CA THR A 66 -6.99 -19.27 -27.20
C THR A 66 -7.43 -19.12 -25.75
N GLN A 67 -7.61 -20.22 -25.02
CA GLN A 67 -7.84 -20.20 -23.57
C GLN A 67 -6.65 -19.61 -22.81
N LEU A 68 -5.42 -19.98 -23.17
CA LEU A 68 -4.21 -19.39 -22.58
C LEU A 68 -4.12 -17.89 -22.87
N LEU A 69 -4.37 -17.49 -24.10
CA LEU A 69 -4.35 -16.09 -24.51
C LEU A 69 -5.42 -15.28 -23.76
N ARG A 70 -6.62 -15.83 -23.63
CA ARG A 70 -7.72 -15.26 -22.84
C ARG A 70 -7.32 -15.10 -21.37
N ALA A 71 -6.78 -16.14 -20.76
CA ALA A 71 -6.38 -16.11 -19.36
C ALA A 71 -5.26 -15.09 -19.09
N VAL A 72 -4.24 -15.00 -19.95
CA VAL A 72 -3.13 -14.06 -19.75
C VAL A 72 -3.48 -12.62 -20.12
N LEU A 73 -4.04 -12.39 -21.31
CA LEU A 73 -4.27 -11.03 -21.82
C LEU A 73 -5.57 -10.40 -21.33
N PHE A 74 -6.60 -11.20 -21.05
CA PHE A 74 -7.91 -10.65 -20.69
C PHE A 74 -8.19 -10.82 -19.21
N ASN A 75 -7.89 -11.97 -18.61
CA ASN A 75 -8.05 -12.09 -17.16
C ASN A 75 -6.89 -11.40 -16.44
N GLY A 76 -5.68 -11.95 -16.58
CA GLY A 76 -4.51 -11.48 -15.85
C GLY A 76 -4.20 -10.00 -16.08
N LEU A 77 -4.12 -9.54 -17.33
CA LEU A 77 -3.76 -8.15 -17.62
C LEU A 77 -4.84 -7.14 -17.23
N ILE A 78 -6.10 -7.34 -17.63
CA ILE A 78 -7.17 -6.38 -17.32
C ILE A 78 -7.35 -6.31 -15.81
N GLU A 79 -7.41 -7.45 -15.14
CA GLU A 79 -7.68 -7.48 -13.71
C GLU A 79 -6.58 -6.78 -12.91
N GLU A 80 -5.32 -7.14 -13.15
CA GLU A 80 -4.19 -6.52 -12.44
C GLU A 80 -4.07 -5.03 -12.76
N PHE A 81 -4.35 -4.63 -13.99
CA PHE A 81 -4.31 -3.22 -14.37
C PHE A 81 -5.39 -2.41 -13.64
N ILE A 82 -6.64 -2.86 -13.64
CA ILE A 82 -7.72 -2.20 -12.92
C ILE A 82 -7.45 -2.20 -11.40
N LYS A 83 -6.95 -3.31 -10.86
CA LYS A 83 -6.55 -3.43 -9.45
C LYS A 83 -5.50 -2.38 -9.07
N ILE A 84 -4.48 -2.18 -9.91
CA ILE A 84 -3.48 -1.12 -9.72
C ILE A 84 -4.12 0.26 -9.72
N ILE A 85 -5.06 0.55 -10.64
CA ILE A 85 -5.79 1.83 -10.67
C ILE A 85 -6.50 2.09 -9.34
N PHE A 86 -7.22 1.11 -8.80
CA PHE A 86 -7.90 1.25 -7.51
C PHE A 86 -6.91 1.41 -6.35
N MET A 87 -5.79 0.69 -6.38
CA MET A 87 -4.73 0.82 -5.37
C MET A 87 -4.02 2.18 -5.40
N LEU A 88 -4.07 2.95 -6.50
CA LEU A 88 -3.53 4.32 -6.52
C LEU A 88 -4.25 5.26 -5.56
N PHE A 89 -5.51 4.98 -5.21
CA PHE A 89 -6.31 5.74 -4.25
C PHE A 89 -5.94 5.45 -2.78
N LEU A 90 -5.11 4.43 -2.52
CA LEU A 90 -4.52 4.25 -1.18
C LEU A 90 -3.55 5.40 -0.88
N PRO A 91 -3.49 5.90 0.38
CA PRO A 91 -2.73 7.10 0.74
C PRO A 91 -1.23 6.84 0.85
N SER A 92 -0.60 6.44 -0.26
CA SER A 92 0.79 5.94 -0.28
C SER A 92 1.79 6.94 0.30
N LYS A 93 1.60 8.26 0.10
CA LYS A 93 2.52 9.29 0.62
C LYS A 93 2.52 9.37 2.16
N ARG A 94 1.41 9.00 2.81
CA ARG A 94 1.23 9.08 4.27
C ARG A 94 1.59 7.77 4.98
N LEU A 95 1.81 6.70 4.22
CA LEU A 95 2.08 5.37 4.75
C LEU A 95 3.55 4.98 4.56
N SER A 96 4.09 4.31 5.57
CA SER A 96 5.33 3.54 5.44
C SER A 96 5.18 2.45 4.38
N LEU A 97 6.28 2.02 3.77
CA LEU A 97 6.31 0.93 2.78
C LEU A 97 5.52 -0.30 3.25
N GLY A 98 5.81 -0.82 4.45
CA GLY A 98 5.13 -1.98 5.03
C GLY A 98 3.61 -1.81 5.14
N LYS A 99 3.14 -0.71 5.75
CA LYS A 99 1.70 -0.42 5.87
C LYS A 99 1.02 -0.29 4.51
N PHE A 100 1.65 0.36 3.54
CA PHE A 100 1.10 0.48 2.20
C PHE A 100 0.99 -0.88 1.49
N PHE A 101 2.07 -1.67 1.53
CA PHE A 101 2.11 -3.02 0.99
C PHE A 101 1.03 -3.92 1.62
N LEU A 102 0.90 -3.93 2.94
CA LEU A 102 -0.10 -4.74 3.63
C LEU A 102 -1.54 -4.28 3.36
N CYS A 103 -1.78 -2.97 3.22
CA CYS A 103 -3.09 -2.48 2.77
C CYS A 103 -3.41 -2.94 1.35
N ALA A 104 -2.44 -2.96 0.44
CA ALA A 104 -2.64 -3.50 -0.89
C ALA A 104 -2.90 -5.01 -0.87
N CYS A 105 -2.21 -5.77 -0.01
CA CYS A 105 -2.54 -7.19 0.20
C CYS A 105 -3.98 -7.39 0.69
N ILE A 106 -4.50 -6.55 1.61
CA ILE A 106 -5.92 -6.58 2.00
C ILE A 106 -6.83 -6.28 0.80
N CYS A 107 -6.46 -5.31 -0.04
CA CYS A 107 -7.20 -4.96 -1.26
C CYS A 107 -7.28 -6.16 -2.22
N GLY A 108 -6.15 -6.82 -2.47
CA GLY A 108 -6.07 -8.03 -3.30
C GLY A 108 -6.84 -9.21 -2.72
N MET A 109 -6.68 -9.46 -1.41
CA MET A 109 -7.44 -10.48 -0.70
C MET A 109 -8.95 -10.24 -0.80
N SER A 110 -9.38 -8.98 -0.62
CA SER A 110 -10.80 -8.64 -0.71
C SER A 110 -11.35 -8.96 -2.09
N LEU A 111 -10.65 -8.57 -3.16
CA LEU A 111 -11.06 -8.88 -4.52
C LEU A 111 -11.12 -10.40 -4.75
N GLY A 112 -10.07 -11.13 -4.37
CA GLY A 112 -10.03 -12.59 -4.50
C GLY A 112 -11.20 -13.28 -3.79
N CYS A 113 -11.51 -12.89 -2.55
CA CYS A 113 -12.64 -13.48 -1.82
C CYS A 113 -14.00 -13.23 -2.51
N PHE A 114 -14.19 -12.06 -3.12
CA PHE A 114 -15.42 -11.77 -3.90
C PHE A 114 -15.47 -12.56 -5.20
N GLU A 115 -14.35 -12.71 -5.89
CA GLU A 115 -14.27 -13.54 -7.09
C GLU A 115 -14.51 -15.03 -6.78
N SER A 116 -13.87 -15.54 -5.73
CA SER A 116 -14.12 -16.85 -5.13
C SER A 116 -15.61 -17.08 -4.83
N ALA A 117 -16.29 -16.07 -4.27
CA ALA A 117 -17.73 -16.13 -4.03
C ALA A 117 -18.55 -16.18 -5.33
N ILE A 118 -18.18 -15.40 -6.35
CA ILE A 118 -18.84 -15.42 -7.67
C ILE A 118 -18.66 -16.78 -8.34
N TYR A 119 -17.43 -17.32 -8.38
CA TYR A 119 -17.17 -18.63 -8.97
C TYR A 119 -17.93 -19.74 -8.24
N PHE A 120 -17.99 -19.70 -6.92
CA PHE A 120 -18.77 -20.65 -6.14
C PHE A 120 -20.25 -20.65 -6.52
N LEU A 121 -20.86 -19.47 -6.65
CA LEU A 121 -22.27 -19.34 -7.04
C LEU A 121 -22.52 -19.81 -8.48
N GLN A 122 -21.62 -19.51 -9.42
CA GLN A 122 -21.71 -19.97 -10.81
C GLN A 122 -21.64 -21.50 -10.91
N HIS A 123 -20.68 -22.12 -10.22
CA HIS A 123 -20.55 -23.58 -10.25
C HIS A 123 -21.67 -24.28 -9.47
N LEU A 124 -22.23 -23.66 -8.44
CA LEU A 124 -23.43 -24.17 -7.76
C LEU A 124 -24.62 -24.30 -8.71
N GLN A 125 -24.83 -23.31 -9.57
CA GLN A 125 -25.90 -23.33 -10.57
C GLN A 125 -25.69 -24.48 -11.58
N GLN A 126 -24.43 -24.78 -11.91
CA GLN A 126 -24.05 -25.89 -12.80
C GLN A 126 -24.06 -27.25 -12.09
N ALA A 127 -23.74 -27.32 -10.80
CA ALA A 127 -23.65 -28.56 -10.02
C ALA A 127 -25.00 -29.27 -9.84
N ASN A 128 -26.12 -28.61 -10.11
CA ASN A 128 -27.42 -29.27 -10.16
C ASN A 128 -27.49 -30.33 -11.29
N THR A 129 -26.52 -30.36 -12.21
CA THR A 129 -26.42 -31.34 -13.30
C THR A 129 -25.21 -32.28 -13.20
N ILE A 130 -24.22 -32.01 -12.34
CA ILE A 130 -22.95 -32.76 -12.21
C ILE A 130 -22.61 -32.87 -10.71
N GLY A 131 -22.38 -34.08 -10.19
CA GLY A 131 -22.33 -34.39 -8.75
C GLY A 131 -21.65 -33.36 -7.83
N ALA A 132 -22.41 -32.82 -6.87
CA ALA A 132 -22.05 -31.63 -6.10
C ALA A 132 -20.83 -31.77 -5.19
N HIS A 133 -20.55 -32.95 -4.61
CA HIS A 133 -19.50 -33.13 -3.61
C HIS A 133 -18.07 -32.89 -4.15
N LEU A 134 -17.75 -33.48 -5.31
CA LEU A 134 -16.44 -33.31 -5.96
C LEU A 134 -16.22 -31.86 -6.39
N ILE A 135 -17.28 -31.22 -6.90
CA ILE A 135 -17.29 -29.81 -7.29
C ILE A 135 -16.97 -28.91 -6.08
N TYR A 136 -17.60 -29.15 -4.92
CA TYR A 136 -17.32 -28.35 -3.72
C TYR A 136 -15.87 -28.43 -3.25
N ALA A 137 -15.28 -29.63 -3.21
CA ALA A 137 -13.89 -29.79 -2.76
C ALA A 137 -12.90 -29.07 -3.68
N GLN A 138 -13.15 -29.12 -4.99
CA GLN A 138 -12.34 -28.45 -5.99
C GLN A 138 -12.49 -26.93 -5.93
N ILE A 139 -13.73 -26.42 -5.83
CA ILE A 139 -13.94 -24.98 -5.68
C ILE A 139 -13.24 -24.49 -4.41
N PHE A 140 -13.41 -25.19 -3.28
CA PHE A 140 -12.83 -24.77 -2.01
C PHE A 140 -11.31 -24.66 -2.10
N THR A 141 -10.64 -25.62 -2.73
CA THR A 141 -9.19 -25.56 -2.94
C THR A 141 -8.80 -24.35 -3.79
N ARG A 142 -9.55 -24.09 -4.88
CA ARG A 142 -9.33 -22.94 -5.75
C ARG A 142 -9.56 -21.60 -5.05
N MET A 143 -10.49 -21.52 -4.08
CA MET A 143 -10.74 -20.29 -3.32
C MET A 143 -9.48 -19.82 -2.60
N PHE A 144 -8.84 -20.69 -1.78
CA PHE A 144 -7.66 -20.28 -1.01
C PHE A 144 -6.45 -19.98 -1.89
N THR A 145 -6.26 -20.75 -2.97
CA THR A 145 -5.11 -20.52 -3.86
C THR A 145 -5.29 -19.26 -4.70
N SER A 146 -6.52 -18.99 -5.18
CA SER A 146 -6.87 -17.76 -5.90
C SER A 146 -6.68 -16.57 -4.98
N ASP A 147 -7.28 -16.57 -3.79
CA ASP A 147 -7.16 -15.52 -2.79
C ASP A 147 -5.69 -15.18 -2.48
N ALA A 148 -4.83 -16.20 -2.35
CA ALA A 148 -3.40 -16.01 -2.18
C ALA A 148 -2.72 -15.36 -3.39
N VAL A 149 -3.06 -15.78 -4.62
CA VAL A 149 -2.58 -15.18 -5.87
C VAL A 149 -3.00 -13.70 -5.95
N HIS A 150 -4.29 -13.36 -5.77
CA HIS A 150 -4.73 -11.95 -5.81
C HIS A 150 -4.03 -11.11 -4.74
N THR A 151 -3.84 -11.66 -3.54
CA THR A 151 -3.16 -10.98 -2.44
C THR A 151 -1.70 -10.63 -2.78
N LEU A 152 -0.97 -11.57 -3.37
CA LEU A 152 0.44 -11.39 -3.71
C LEU A 152 0.61 -10.54 -4.98
N CYS A 153 -0.24 -10.71 -5.99
CA CYS A 153 -0.28 -9.83 -7.17
C CYS A 153 -0.55 -8.38 -6.77
N ALA A 154 -1.51 -8.13 -5.87
CA ALA A 154 -1.75 -6.80 -5.32
C ALA A 154 -0.52 -6.25 -4.56
N GLY A 155 0.18 -7.12 -3.84
CA GLY A 155 1.47 -6.79 -3.20
C GLY A 155 2.52 -6.31 -4.21
N LEU A 156 2.69 -7.01 -5.33
CA LEU A 156 3.56 -6.58 -6.43
C LEU A 156 3.08 -5.26 -7.06
N GLY A 157 1.78 -5.11 -7.29
CA GLY A 157 1.19 -3.86 -7.76
C GLY A 157 1.48 -2.68 -6.84
N ALA A 158 1.47 -2.88 -5.52
CA ALA A 158 1.85 -1.85 -4.55
C ALA A 158 3.33 -1.46 -4.65
N LEU A 159 4.21 -2.45 -4.81
CA LEU A 159 5.64 -2.21 -5.01
C LEU A 159 5.88 -1.42 -6.30
N PHE A 160 5.16 -1.75 -7.38
CA PHE A 160 5.19 -1.00 -8.63
C PHE A 160 4.72 0.46 -8.46
N ILE A 161 3.56 0.68 -7.82
CA ILE A 161 3.04 2.02 -7.54
C ILE A 161 4.08 2.86 -6.76
N ARG A 162 4.77 2.24 -5.80
CA ARG A 162 5.81 2.89 -5.01
C ARG A 162 7.04 3.21 -5.84
N SER A 163 7.42 2.31 -6.73
CA SER A 163 8.51 2.43 -7.69
C SER A 163 8.29 3.59 -8.67
N ILE A 164 7.09 3.74 -9.25
CA ILE A 164 6.74 4.90 -10.09
C ILE A 164 6.94 6.22 -9.33
N LYS A 165 6.42 6.31 -8.10
CA LYS A 165 6.52 7.54 -7.29
C LYS A 165 7.95 7.92 -6.92
N ARG A 166 8.90 6.99 -7.07
CA ARG A 166 10.35 7.19 -6.85
C ARG A 166 11.13 7.31 -8.17
N MET A 167 10.45 7.41 -9.31
CA MET A 167 11.04 7.49 -10.66
C MET A 167 11.96 6.30 -11.01
N ARG A 168 11.68 5.11 -10.45
CA ARG A 168 12.38 3.86 -10.76
C ARG A 168 11.36 2.81 -11.11
N ILE A 169 11.07 2.62 -12.39
CA ILE A 169 10.01 1.73 -12.86
C ILE A 169 10.46 0.28 -12.64
N ASP A 170 9.73 -0.44 -11.79
CA ASP A 170 9.90 -1.88 -11.61
C ASP A 170 8.99 -2.61 -12.60
N ILE A 171 9.50 -2.81 -13.82
CA ILE A 171 8.77 -3.46 -14.92
C ILE A 171 8.44 -4.91 -14.57
N ALA A 172 9.30 -5.57 -13.79
CA ALA A 172 9.11 -6.95 -13.38
C ALA A 172 7.82 -7.12 -12.56
N ALA A 173 7.51 -6.19 -11.66
CA ALA A 173 6.27 -6.23 -10.88
C ALA A 173 5.00 -6.10 -11.76
N VAL A 174 5.05 -5.33 -12.84
CA VAL A 174 3.93 -5.15 -13.79
C VAL A 174 3.81 -6.31 -14.77
N LEU A 175 4.91 -6.98 -15.10
CA LEU A 175 4.90 -8.10 -16.02
C LEU A 175 4.48 -9.39 -15.31
N PHE A 176 5.06 -9.65 -14.13
CA PHE A 176 4.89 -10.91 -13.43
C PHE A 176 3.51 -11.08 -12.80
N ALA A 177 2.90 -10.01 -12.28
CA ALA A 177 1.56 -10.12 -11.69
C ALA A 177 0.51 -10.57 -12.73
N PRO A 178 0.31 -9.88 -13.87
CA PRO A 178 -0.60 -10.32 -14.92
C PRO A 178 -0.28 -11.71 -15.47
N LEU A 179 1.01 -11.99 -15.74
CA LEU A 179 1.42 -13.25 -16.35
C LEU A 179 1.12 -14.43 -15.43
N ILE A 180 1.55 -14.36 -14.17
CA ILE A 180 1.38 -15.47 -13.23
C ILE A 180 -0.09 -15.63 -12.83
N HIS A 181 -0.83 -14.52 -12.71
CA HIS A 181 -2.26 -14.57 -12.51
C HIS A 181 -2.95 -15.29 -13.67
N GLY A 182 -2.74 -14.85 -14.92
CA GLY A 182 -3.36 -15.51 -16.07
C GLY A 182 -2.94 -16.95 -16.26
N LEU A 183 -1.67 -17.29 -15.98
CA LEU A 183 -1.23 -18.70 -15.98
C LEU A 183 -1.92 -19.51 -14.87
N TYR A 184 -2.10 -18.93 -13.69
CA TYR A 184 -2.84 -19.57 -12.60
C TYR A 184 -4.28 -19.88 -13.05
N ASP A 185 -4.98 -18.91 -13.62
CA ASP A 185 -6.34 -19.09 -14.14
C ASP A 185 -6.41 -20.20 -15.19
N PHE A 186 -5.49 -20.16 -16.15
CA PHE A 186 -5.40 -21.17 -17.22
C PHE A 186 -5.21 -22.57 -16.64
N PHE A 187 -4.20 -22.78 -15.81
CA PHE A 187 -3.92 -24.11 -15.25
C PHE A 187 -4.99 -24.56 -14.26
N ALA A 188 -5.71 -23.64 -13.62
CA ALA A 188 -6.82 -23.98 -12.75
C ALA A 188 -8.03 -24.56 -13.51
N LEU A 189 -8.10 -24.41 -14.84
CA LEU A 189 -9.08 -25.12 -15.68
C LEU A 189 -8.81 -26.62 -15.79
N TYR A 190 -7.58 -27.06 -15.54
CA TYR A 190 -7.14 -28.44 -15.77
C TYR A 190 -6.81 -29.14 -14.45
N ASP A 191 -7.49 -30.25 -14.20
CA ASP A 191 -7.38 -30.96 -12.93
C ASP A 191 -5.99 -31.53 -12.64
N ASP A 192 -5.30 -31.97 -13.68
CA ASP A 192 -3.96 -32.55 -13.58
C ASP A 192 -2.89 -31.52 -13.17
N PHE A 193 -3.19 -30.23 -13.31
CA PHE A 193 -2.25 -29.13 -13.07
C PHE A 193 -2.56 -28.32 -11.80
N LYS A 194 -3.42 -28.82 -10.90
CA LYS A 194 -3.78 -28.14 -9.62
C LYS A 194 -2.56 -27.71 -8.80
N TRP A 195 -1.45 -28.43 -8.86
CA TRP A 195 -0.21 -28.11 -8.15
C TRP A 195 0.54 -26.89 -8.70
N PHE A 196 0.20 -26.42 -9.90
CA PHE A 196 0.74 -25.16 -10.44
C PHE A 196 0.42 -23.98 -9.51
N SER A 197 -0.71 -24.02 -8.80
CA SER A 197 -1.08 -23.02 -7.81
C SER A 197 0.00 -22.80 -6.74
N ALA A 198 0.63 -23.88 -6.25
CA ALA A 198 1.71 -23.79 -5.27
C ALA A 198 2.94 -23.10 -5.87
N ALA A 199 3.31 -23.44 -7.11
CA ALA A 199 4.42 -22.80 -7.81
C ALA A 199 4.17 -21.31 -8.06
N ALA A 200 2.95 -20.96 -8.48
CA ALA A 200 2.52 -19.57 -8.70
C ALA A 200 2.61 -18.74 -7.40
N ILE A 201 2.06 -19.27 -6.30
CA ILE A 201 2.09 -18.61 -4.99
C ILE A 201 3.54 -18.42 -4.51
N LEU A 202 4.38 -19.46 -4.58
CA LEU A 202 5.78 -19.38 -4.18
C LEU A 202 6.54 -18.35 -5.01
N PHE A 203 6.35 -18.35 -6.32
CA PHE A 203 6.98 -17.39 -7.21
C PHE A 203 6.56 -15.96 -6.85
N LEU A 204 5.25 -15.68 -6.73
CA LEU A 204 4.75 -14.35 -6.37
C LEU A 204 5.24 -13.90 -4.99
N ALA A 205 5.30 -14.81 -4.01
CA ALA A 205 5.81 -14.53 -2.68
C ALA A 205 7.31 -14.15 -2.70
N VAL A 206 8.12 -14.88 -3.46
CA VAL A 206 9.55 -14.58 -3.67
C VAL A 206 9.71 -13.23 -4.34
N GLN A 207 8.94 -12.95 -5.40
CA GLN A 207 9.01 -11.67 -6.10
C GLN A 207 8.59 -10.50 -5.19
N CYS A 208 7.53 -10.68 -4.39
CA CYS A 208 7.13 -9.71 -3.37
C CYS A 208 8.25 -9.45 -2.37
N ARG A 209 8.91 -10.51 -1.88
CA ARG A 209 10.01 -10.40 -0.92
C ARG A 209 11.21 -9.66 -1.52
N ILE A 210 11.64 -10.03 -2.72
CA ILE A 210 12.78 -9.40 -3.41
C ILE A 210 12.49 -7.92 -3.63
N GLY A 211 11.33 -7.61 -4.22
CA GLY A 211 10.92 -6.22 -4.45
C GLY A 211 10.83 -5.43 -3.16
N TYR A 212 10.15 -5.95 -2.13
CA TYR A 212 10.02 -5.27 -0.83
C TYR A 212 11.38 -4.99 -0.18
N THR A 213 12.26 -5.99 -0.15
CA THR A 213 13.58 -5.88 0.50
C THR A 213 14.45 -4.85 -0.21
N SER A 214 14.50 -4.90 -1.54
CA SER A 214 15.21 -3.91 -2.36
C SER A 214 14.74 -2.47 -2.05
N GLN A 215 13.43 -2.24 -2.02
CA GLN A 215 12.89 -0.92 -1.71
C GLN A 215 13.13 -0.48 -0.26
N ALA A 216 13.14 -1.43 0.69
CA ALA A 216 13.41 -1.15 2.09
C ALA A 216 14.87 -0.76 2.33
N GLU A 217 15.81 -1.49 1.73
CA GLU A 217 17.25 -1.22 1.82
C GLU A 217 17.62 0.14 1.20
N GLU A 218 17.05 0.45 0.02
CA GLU A 218 17.22 1.76 -0.62
C GLU A 218 16.80 2.92 0.28
N LYS A 219 15.67 2.77 0.99
CA LYS A 219 15.18 3.80 1.93
C LYS A 219 16.19 4.01 3.07
N SER A 220 16.70 2.93 3.64
CA SER A 220 17.69 3.00 4.72
C SER A 220 19.04 3.57 4.26
N ALA A 221 19.48 3.28 3.03
CA ALA A 221 20.69 3.86 2.46
C ALA A 221 20.54 5.38 2.23
N GLY A 222 19.39 5.82 1.70
CA GLY A 222 19.10 7.24 1.49
C GLY A 222 19.07 8.05 2.79
N GLU A 223 18.48 7.51 3.86
CA GLU A 223 18.45 8.14 5.19
C GLU A 223 19.87 8.28 5.78
N LYS A 224 20.71 7.24 5.69
CA LYS A 224 22.12 7.29 6.16
C LYS A 224 22.97 8.33 5.42
N ILE A 225 22.74 8.53 4.13
CA ILE A 225 23.44 9.55 3.33
C ILE A 225 22.98 10.96 3.72
N ALA A 226 21.67 11.17 3.91
CA ALA A 226 21.13 12.45 4.36
C ALA A 226 21.68 12.84 5.74
N GLU A 227 21.69 11.90 6.68
CA GLU A 227 22.25 12.10 8.03
C GLU A 227 23.74 12.44 8.00
N LYS A 228 24.55 11.70 7.22
CA LYS A 228 25.98 12.03 7.03
C LYS A 228 26.18 13.43 6.42
N THR A 229 25.32 13.82 5.48
CA THR A 229 25.40 15.13 4.82
C THR A 229 25.02 16.27 5.78
N GLU A 230 24.01 16.05 6.63
CA GLU A 230 23.59 17.00 7.65
C GLU A 230 24.66 17.17 8.72
N ILE A 231 25.22 16.08 9.25
CA ILE A 231 26.34 16.10 10.20
C ILE A 231 27.53 16.86 9.60
N LYS A 232 27.90 16.57 8.34
CA LYS A 232 29.01 17.26 7.66
C LYS A 232 28.77 18.77 7.49
N ARG A 233 27.52 19.19 7.23
CA ARG A 233 27.12 20.62 7.19
C ARG A 233 27.18 21.27 8.57
N THR A 234 26.68 20.59 9.62
CA THR A 234 26.70 21.14 10.99
C THR A 234 28.13 21.28 11.52
N THR A 235 29.01 20.31 11.24
CA THR A 235 30.43 20.36 11.63
C THR A 235 31.18 21.45 10.86
N LYS A 236 30.92 21.62 9.55
CA LYS A 236 31.54 22.69 8.76
C LYS A 236 31.14 24.09 9.26
N ASN A 237 29.85 24.30 9.56
CA ASN A 237 29.36 25.58 10.09
C ASN A 237 29.92 25.89 11.48
N LYS A 238 30.21 24.87 12.30
CA LYS A 238 30.84 25.04 13.62
C LYS A 238 32.31 25.44 13.51
N ILE A 239 33.04 24.84 12.55
CA ILE A 239 34.46 25.16 12.29
C ILE A 239 34.62 26.56 11.66
N GLU A 240 33.71 26.97 10.77
CA GLU A 240 33.72 28.32 10.18
C GLU A 240 33.31 29.40 11.19
N GLY A 241 32.38 29.09 12.11
CA GLY A 241 32.04 29.97 13.23
C GLY A 241 33.20 30.18 14.23
N GLU A 242 33.96 29.14 14.53
CA GLU A 242 35.16 29.25 15.40
C GLU A 242 36.32 29.97 14.72
N LYS A 243 36.52 29.82 13.40
CA LYS A 243 37.53 30.59 12.64
C LYS A 243 37.20 32.08 12.58
N SER A 244 35.92 32.45 12.47
CA SER A 244 35.50 33.86 12.45
C SER A 244 35.61 34.54 13.83
N GLN A 245 35.60 33.77 14.93
CA GLN A 245 35.80 34.30 16.29
C GLN A 245 37.28 34.39 16.72
N LYS A 246 38.20 33.71 16.02
CA LYS A 246 39.63 33.72 16.35
C LYS A 246 40.43 34.79 15.59
N SER A 247 39.84 35.49 14.62
CA SER A 247 40.49 36.56 13.84
C SER A 247 40.24 37.98 14.36
N SER A 248 39.65 38.16 15.55
CA SER A 248 39.32 39.50 16.10
C SER A 248 39.99 39.85 17.45
N LYS A 249 40.98 39.07 17.91
CA LYS A 249 41.79 39.42 19.09
C LYS A 249 43.24 39.71 18.70
N GLY A 250 43.50 40.97 18.36
CA GLY A 250 44.86 41.48 18.19
C GLY A 250 44.88 42.95 17.78
N ALA A 251 44.66 43.88 18.73
CA ALA A 251 45.24 45.23 18.73
C ALA A 251 44.89 46.02 20.01
N ALA A 252 45.93 46.61 20.62
CA ALA A 252 45.98 47.83 21.45
C ALA A 252 45.36 47.88 22.87
N GLY A 253 46.24 47.82 23.89
CA GLY A 253 46.69 48.95 24.72
C GLY A 253 45.70 49.93 25.39
N THR A 254 45.71 49.91 26.73
CA THR A 254 45.63 51.04 27.71
C THR A 254 44.49 52.08 27.66
N GLY A 255 43.75 52.16 28.79
CA GLY A 255 43.42 53.45 29.42
C GLY A 255 41.94 53.84 29.58
N LYS A 256 41.49 53.84 30.84
CA LYS A 256 40.44 54.67 31.50
C LYS A 256 38.95 54.49 31.14
N ILE A 257 38.17 54.29 32.20
CA ILE A 257 36.71 54.37 32.33
C ILE A 257 36.31 55.86 32.53
N PRO A 258 35.13 56.34 32.07
CA PRO A 258 33.95 56.37 32.94
C PRO A 258 32.64 55.90 32.29
N LYS A 259 31.69 55.55 33.18
CA LYS A 259 30.32 55.04 33.01
C LYS A 259 29.47 55.82 31.99
N GLU A 260 28.69 55.09 31.18
CA GLU A 260 27.21 55.22 31.17
C GLU A 260 26.49 54.04 30.48
N LYS A 261 25.22 53.87 30.83
CA LYS A 261 24.34 52.70 30.68
C LYS A 261 24.08 52.24 29.23
N LYS A 262 24.10 50.93 28.97
CA LYS A 262 22.96 50.19 28.39
C LYS A 262 23.14 48.67 28.40
N ALA A 263 22.00 48.01 28.47
CA ALA A 263 21.80 46.62 28.83
C ALA A 263 21.99 45.61 27.67
N ALA A 264 21.98 44.35 28.08
CA ALA A 264 21.48 43.16 27.39
C ALA A 264 22.41 42.44 26.39
N GLY A 265 22.64 41.17 26.70
CA GLY A 265 23.33 40.19 25.84
C GLY A 265 23.23 38.77 26.41
N LYS A 266 22.03 38.34 26.81
CA LYS A 266 21.72 36.95 27.21
C LYS A 266 20.78 36.34 26.16
N SER A 267 21.26 35.31 25.47
CA SER A 267 20.50 34.26 24.75
C SER A 267 19.30 34.65 23.84
N ILE A 268 19.60 34.99 22.58
CA ILE A 268 18.63 35.13 21.47
C ILE A 268 17.87 33.82 21.13
N LYS A 269 18.27 32.66 21.68
CA LYS A 269 17.64 31.37 21.37
C LYS A 269 16.44 31.00 22.26
N GLN A 270 16.22 31.72 23.36
CA GLN A 270 15.15 31.40 24.32
C GLN A 270 13.89 32.27 24.12
N GLU A 271 14.06 33.56 23.76
CA GLU A 271 12.93 34.46 23.47
C GLU A 271 12.10 34.02 22.25
N LYS A 272 12.72 33.45 21.20
CA LYS A 272 12.00 33.00 20.00
C LYS A 272 11.12 31.77 20.26
N LYS A 273 11.39 31.01 21.33
CA LYS A 273 10.60 29.84 21.73
C LYS A 273 9.44 30.21 22.65
N GLU A 274 9.57 31.30 23.41
CA GLU A 274 8.48 31.85 24.23
C GLU A 274 7.51 32.72 23.43
N SER A 275 7.98 33.49 22.45
CA SER A 275 7.09 34.28 21.58
C SER A 275 6.19 33.39 20.70
N LEU A 276 6.73 32.32 20.10
CA LEU A 276 5.93 31.35 19.34
C LEU A 276 4.94 30.58 20.23
N LYS A 277 5.28 30.28 21.49
CA LYS A 277 4.34 29.65 22.42
C LYS A 277 3.22 30.60 22.86
N LYS A 278 3.51 31.89 23.08
CA LYS A 278 2.49 32.91 23.38
C LYS A 278 1.56 33.15 22.19
N ASP A 279 2.07 33.19 20.96
CA ASP A 279 1.24 33.39 19.76
C ASP A 279 0.34 32.17 19.45
N THR A 280 0.81 30.96 19.73
CA THR A 280 0.01 29.75 19.56
C THR A 280 -1.10 29.65 20.62
N LYS A 281 -0.79 30.05 21.87
CA LYS A 281 -1.78 30.09 22.96
C LYS A 281 -2.86 31.17 22.73
N ARG A 282 -2.46 32.37 22.27
CA ARG A 282 -3.41 33.46 21.96
C ARG A 282 -4.37 33.10 20.82
N LYS A 283 -3.90 32.38 19.80
CA LYS A 283 -4.76 31.88 18.70
C LYS A 283 -5.71 30.74 19.13
N SER A 284 -5.30 29.89 20.07
CA SER A 284 -6.14 28.87 20.68
C SER A 284 -7.29 29.49 21.48
N ASP A 285 -6.97 30.47 22.32
CA ASP A 285 -7.95 31.09 23.21
C ASP A 285 -8.97 31.95 22.44
N THR A 286 -8.55 32.58 21.33
CA THR A 286 -9.46 33.34 20.44
C THR A 286 -10.39 32.42 19.65
N LYS A 287 -9.96 31.19 19.31
CA LYS A 287 -10.82 30.19 18.67
C LYS A 287 -11.86 29.61 19.64
N GLN A 288 -11.47 29.34 20.90
CA GLN A 288 -12.44 28.87 21.90
C GLN A 288 -13.48 29.93 22.27
N LEU A 289 -13.09 31.22 22.35
CA LEU A 289 -14.02 32.32 22.57
C LEU A 289 -15.05 32.49 21.42
N LYS A 290 -14.62 32.29 20.17
CA LYS A 290 -15.54 32.32 19.01
C LYS A 290 -16.51 31.12 18.98
N ILE A 291 -16.09 29.95 19.44
CA ILE A 291 -16.98 28.76 19.49
C ILE A 291 -18.04 28.94 20.58
N ARG A 292 -17.68 29.44 21.76
CA ARG A 292 -18.65 29.71 22.84
C ARG A 292 -19.64 30.83 22.52
N GLN A 293 -19.27 31.83 21.71
CA GLN A 293 -20.20 32.87 21.24
C GLN A 293 -21.18 32.37 20.18
N ILE A 294 -20.86 31.31 19.44
CA ILE A 294 -21.77 30.70 18.46
C ILE A 294 -22.77 29.77 19.18
N GLU A 295 -22.33 29.06 20.23
CA GLU A 295 -23.21 28.19 21.03
C GLU A 295 -24.21 28.99 21.89
N HIS A 296 -23.89 30.21 22.32
CA HIS A 296 -24.80 31.06 23.10
C HIS A 296 -25.83 31.84 22.23
N ASN A 297 -25.67 31.86 20.91
CA ASN A 297 -26.61 32.52 19.98
C ASN A 297 -27.50 31.53 19.21
N ALA A 298 -27.49 30.25 19.60
CA ALA A 298 -28.25 29.18 18.98
C ALA A 298 -29.38 28.61 19.86
N ASP A 299 -29.64 29.24 21.01
CA ASP A 299 -30.84 29.11 21.84
C ASP A 299 -31.68 30.41 21.71
#